data_AF-A0A0Q3MCZ7-F1
#
_entry.id   AF-A0A0Q3MCZ7-F1
#
_cell.length_a   1.000
_cell.length_b   1.000
_cell.length_c   1.000
_cell.angle_alpha   90.00
_cell.angle_beta   90.00
_cell.angle_gamma   90.00
#
_symmetry.space_group_name_H-M   'P 1'
#
loop_
_entity.id
_entity.type
_entity.pdbx_description
1 polymer ?
#
loop_
_entity_poly.entity_id
_entity_poly.type
_entity_poly.pdbx_seq_one_letter_code
_entity_poly.pdbx_strand_id
1 'polypeptide(L)'
;MAERRSGVAEAVARLSEWADAHLGLLRSLSTGMAVAGVLVLARSVRMTTKFSKALDIPVEFVEKNVKLRGKLHRVTEKGLEVEHIPISIPFITAIQRKWQSKGLLLVRLAGVELAPSGMAWLQQELKPHQMIWFQLLGREDLALECLVLVNKGRFLSMCLNEEILRQGLGRTAHIKGLHHDSRLYWKLHKRLLRAEFLYTSRCV
;
A
#
# COMPACT_ATOMS: atom_id res chain seq x y z
N MET A 1 -42.00 18.46 -57.71
CA MET A 1 -40.81 18.78 -56.87
C MET A 1 -41.16 19.30 -55.48
N ALA A 2 -42.33 19.92 -55.25
CA ALA A 2 -42.74 20.46 -53.95
C ALA A 2 -43.06 19.38 -52.89
N GLU A 3 -43.67 18.26 -53.30
CA GLU A 3 -44.13 17.18 -52.41
C GLU A 3 -42.99 16.39 -51.74
N ARG A 4 -41.80 16.37 -52.35
CA ARG A 4 -40.61 15.74 -51.76
C ARG A 4 -39.95 16.62 -50.69
N ARG A 5 -40.20 17.94 -50.70
CA ARG A 5 -39.66 18.89 -49.71
C ARG A 5 -40.50 18.92 -48.43
N SER A 6 -41.82 18.72 -48.52
CA SER A 6 -42.70 18.66 -47.35
C SER A 6 -42.43 17.43 -46.49
N GLY A 7 -42.30 16.24 -47.10
CA GLY A 7 -42.02 15.00 -46.35
C GLY A 7 -40.66 14.99 -45.63
N VAL A 8 -39.65 15.67 -46.19
CA VAL A 8 -38.34 15.81 -45.52
C VAL A 8 -38.42 16.78 -44.34
N ALA A 9 -39.14 17.89 -44.48
CA ALA A 9 -39.34 18.84 -43.39
C ALA A 9 -40.10 18.22 -42.21
N GLU A 10 -41.12 17.42 -42.49
CA GLU A 10 -41.91 16.72 -41.47
C GLU A 10 -41.11 15.60 -40.78
N ALA A 11 -40.30 14.86 -41.53
CA ALA A 11 -39.39 13.87 -40.95
C ALA A 11 -38.33 14.52 -40.04
N VAL A 12 -37.78 15.66 -40.44
CA VAL A 12 -36.81 16.41 -39.64
C VAL A 12 -37.46 17.00 -38.38
N ALA A 13 -38.68 17.52 -38.48
CA ALA A 13 -39.43 18.02 -37.33
C ALA A 13 -39.72 16.90 -36.32
N ARG A 14 -40.15 15.73 -36.78
CA ARG A 14 -40.38 14.55 -35.94
C ARG A 14 -39.11 14.03 -35.26
N LEU A 15 -37.97 14.06 -35.97
CA LEU A 15 -36.68 13.72 -35.40
C LEU A 15 -36.21 14.75 -34.38
N SER A 16 -36.47 16.04 -34.61
CA SER A 16 -36.17 17.11 -33.65
C SER A 16 -37.00 16.95 -32.38
N GLU A 17 -38.32 16.77 -32.49
CA GLU A 17 -39.20 16.53 -31.33
C GLU A 17 -38.82 15.26 -30.57
N TRP A 18 -38.48 14.17 -31.28
CA TRP A 18 -38.03 12.94 -30.65
C TRP A 18 -36.68 13.12 -29.95
N ALA A 19 -35.74 13.84 -30.56
CA ALA A 19 -34.44 14.14 -29.97
C ALA A 19 -34.59 15.03 -28.73
N ASP A 20 -35.39 16.09 -28.81
CA ASP A 20 -35.66 17.00 -27.70
C ASP A 20 -36.36 16.27 -26.53
N ALA A 21 -37.28 15.34 -26.83
CA ALA A 21 -37.91 14.49 -25.82
C ALA A 21 -36.92 13.51 -25.15
N HIS A 22 -35.89 13.02 -25.87
CA HIS A 22 -34.92 12.04 -25.35
C HIS A 22 -33.63 12.65 -24.81
N LEU A 23 -33.32 13.91 -25.10
CA LEU A 23 -32.13 14.61 -24.60
C LEU A 23 -32.11 14.71 -23.07
N GLY A 24 -33.28 14.84 -22.43
CA GLY A 24 -33.40 14.82 -20.97
C GLY A 24 -33.00 13.47 -20.36
N LEU A 25 -33.43 12.37 -20.99
CA LEU A 25 -33.08 10.99 -20.61
C LEU A 25 -31.59 10.69 -20.85
N LEU A 26 -31.05 11.13 -21.98
CA LEU A 26 -29.63 10.96 -22.29
C LEU A 26 -28.74 11.76 -21.33
N ARG A 27 -29.15 12.98 -20.96
CA ARG A 27 -28.44 13.78 -19.95
C ARG A 27 -28.49 13.13 -18.57
N SER A 28 -29.63 12.58 -18.14
CA SER A 28 -29.72 11.92 -16.83
C SER A 28 -28.93 10.61 -16.79
N LEU A 29 -28.93 9.81 -17.86
CA LEU A 29 -28.09 8.61 -17.99
C LEU A 29 -26.60 8.93 -18.01
N SER A 30 -26.19 9.94 -18.78
CA SER A 30 -24.81 10.42 -18.84
C SER A 30 -24.34 10.95 -17.48
N THR A 31 -25.19 11.74 -16.80
CA THR A 31 -24.91 12.26 -15.46
C THR A 31 -24.81 11.13 -14.44
N GLY A 32 -25.71 10.13 -14.51
CA GLY A 32 -25.67 8.94 -13.65
C GLY A 32 -24.36 8.15 -13.82
N MET A 33 -23.94 7.91 -15.07
CA MET A 33 -22.66 7.27 -15.39
C MET A 33 -21.46 8.07 -14.88
N ALA A 34 -21.49 9.39 -15.02
CA ALA A 34 -20.41 10.26 -14.54
C ALA A 34 -20.29 10.21 -13.01
N VAL A 35 -21.41 10.30 -12.28
CA VAL A 35 -21.44 10.20 -10.81
C VAL A 35 -20.97 8.82 -10.35
N ALA A 36 -21.44 7.74 -11.00
CA ALA A 36 -20.98 6.39 -10.72
C ALA A 36 -19.47 6.23 -10.96
N GLY A 37 -18.95 6.77 -12.07
CA GLY A 37 -17.51 6.80 -12.37
C GLY A 37 -16.71 7.53 -11.30
N VAL A 38 -17.17 8.71 -10.86
CA VAL A 38 -16.54 9.48 -9.77
C VAL A 38 -16.56 8.71 -8.45
N LEU A 39 -17.63 7.99 -8.12
CA LEU A 39 -17.70 7.16 -6.90
C LEU A 39 -16.74 5.98 -6.94
N VAL A 40 -16.62 5.30 -8.09
CA VAL A 40 -15.64 4.20 -8.27
C VAL A 40 -14.21 4.73 -8.16
N LEU A 41 -13.92 5.89 -8.75
CA LEU A 41 -12.62 6.55 -8.62
C LEU A 41 -12.37 7.02 -7.19
N ALA A 42 -13.34 7.58 -6.48
CA ALA A 42 -13.18 7.96 -5.08
C ALA A 42 -12.84 6.74 -4.20
N ARG A 43 -13.43 5.57 -4.48
CA ARG A 43 -13.09 4.32 -3.81
C ARG A 43 -11.68 3.84 -4.14
N SER A 44 -11.19 4.03 -5.36
CA SER A 44 -9.79 3.74 -5.71
C SER A 44 -8.82 4.74 -5.08
N VAL A 45 -9.22 6.00 -4.87
CA VAL A 45 -8.41 7.01 -4.17
C VAL A 45 -8.21 6.66 -2.69
N ARG A 46 -9.11 5.92 -2.04
CA ARG A 46 -8.83 5.30 -0.71
C ARG A 46 -7.64 4.34 -0.73
N MET A 47 -7.22 3.82 -1.89
CA MET A 47 -5.96 3.07 -2.02
C MET A 47 -4.72 3.98 -2.07
N THR A 48 -4.92 5.27 -2.29
CA THR A 48 -3.87 6.31 -2.35
C THR A 48 -3.89 7.24 -1.15
N THR A 49 -4.71 6.97 -0.14
CA THR A 49 -4.69 7.76 1.10
C THR A 49 -3.47 7.42 1.92
N LYS A 50 -2.87 8.44 2.54
CA LYS A 50 -1.80 8.24 3.50
C LYS A 50 -2.39 7.63 4.78
N PHE A 51 -1.83 6.50 5.21
CA PHE A 51 -2.17 5.90 6.49
C PHE A 51 -1.35 6.57 7.59
N SER A 52 -2.05 7.19 8.52
CA SER A 52 -1.45 7.91 9.66
C SER A 52 -1.43 7.05 10.92
N LYS A 53 -2.36 6.10 11.06
CA LYS A 53 -2.42 5.12 12.14
C LYS A 53 -2.49 3.69 11.60
N ALA A 54 -2.02 2.72 12.38
CA ALA A 54 -2.14 1.29 12.05
C ALA A 54 -3.61 0.85 11.88
N LEU A 55 -4.52 1.45 12.66
CA LEU A 55 -5.96 1.20 12.60
C LEU A 55 -6.61 1.71 11.32
N ASP A 56 -6.06 2.77 10.71
CA ASP A 56 -6.57 3.33 9.46
C ASP A 56 -6.31 2.38 8.27
N ILE A 57 -5.41 1.40 8.44
CA ILE A 57 -5.09 0.42 7.42
C ILE A 57 -6.22 -0.61 7.34
N PRO A 58 -6.88 -0.74 6.18
CA PRO A 58 -7.92 -1.75 5.96
C PRO A 58 -7.37 -3.17 6.14
N VAL A 59 -8.17 -4.06 6.74
CA VAL A 59 -7.76 -5.45 7.05
C VAL A 59 -7.42 -6.21 5.77
N GLU A 60 -8.10 -5.90 4.67
CA GLU A 60 -7.87 -6.50 3.37
C GLU A 60 -6.45 -6.25 2.84
N PHE A 61 -5.78 -5.16 3.25
CA PHE A 61 -4.40 -4.88 2.87
C PHE A 61 -3.41 -5.77 3.61
N VAL A 62 -3.71 -6.09 4.87
CA VAL A 62 -2.93 -7.01 5.69
C VAL A 62 -3.10 -8.42 5.15
N GLU A 63 -4.33 -8.85 4.88
CA GLU A 63 -4.64 -10.17 4.30
C GLU A 63 -4.00 -10.36 2.91
N LYS A 64 -4.04 -9.33 2.06
CA LYS A 64 -3.45 -9.37 0.71
C LYS A 64 -1.94 -9.18 0.68
N ASN A 65 -1.29 -9.00 1.83
CA ASN A 65 0.16 -8.85 1.92
C ASN A 65 0.71 -7.70 1.05
N VAL A 66 0.02 -6.56 1.04
CA VAL A 66 0.35 -5.44 0.16
C VAL A 66 1.68 -4.80 0.57
N LYS A 67 2.50 -4.47 -0.43
CA LYS A 67 3.73 -3.69 -0.24
C LYS A 67 3.38 -2.21 -0.26
N LEU A 68 3.64 -1.53 0.85
CA LEU A 68 3.48 -0.10 0.99
C LEU A 68 4.84 0.59 0.95
N ARG A 69 4.84 1.85 0.51
CA ARG A 69 6.03 2.69 0.48
C ARG A 69 6.01 3.60 1.69
N GLY A 70 7.13 3.69 2.38
CA GLY A 70 7.29 4.53 3.56
C GLY A 70 8.61 5.28 3.55
N LYS A 71 8.65 6.32 4.38
CA LYS A 71 9.86 7.05 4.72
C LYS A 71 10.17 6.79 6.17
N LEU A 72 11.34 6.24 6.44
CA LEU A 72 11.78 6.01 7.80
C LEU A 72 12.01 7.36 8.49
N HIS A 73 11.44 7.54 9.69
CA HIS A 73 11.67 8.72 10.49
C HIS A 73 12.67 8.43 11.60
N ARG A 74 12.38 7.43 12.44
CA ARG A 74 13.20 7.07 13.59
C ARG A 74 13.19 5.56 13.83
N VAL A 75 14.28 5.04 14.39
CA VAL A 75 14.35 3.69 14.95
C VAL A 75 14.16 3.81 16.46
N THR A 76 13.13 3.17 17.00
CA THR A 76 12.80 3.12 18.44
C THR A 76 13.02 1.72 18.99
N GLU A 77 13.10 1.58 20.31
CA GLU A 77 13.21 0.26 20.97
C GLU A 77 12.04 -0.67 20.65
N LYS A 78 10.85 -0.10 20.42
CA LYS A 78 9.64 -0.86 20.08
C LYS A 78 9.58 -1.23 18.60
N GLY A 79 10.35 -0.58 17.73
CA GLY A 79 10.32 -0.80 16.28
C GLY A 79 10.68 0.45 15.46
N LEU A 80 10.36 0.40 14.16
CA LEU A 80 10.65 1.44 13.18
C LEU A 80 9.47 2.41 13.07
N GLU A 81 9.68 3.69 13.30
CA GLU A 81 8.69 4.72 13.00
C GLU A 81 8.78 5.13 11.53
N VAL A 82 7.74 4.81 10.77
CA VAL A 82 7.69 4.99 9.33
C VAL A 82 6.51 5.88 8.97
N GLU A 83 6.80 6.96 8.26
CA GLU A 83 5.77 7.77 7.62
C GLU A 83 5.34 7.08 6.32
N HIS A 84 4.07 6.70 6.19
CA HIS A 84 3.56 6.17 4.93
C HIS A 84 3.58 7.27 3.84
N ILE A 85 4.10 6.95 2.65
CA ILE A 85 4.05 7.84 1.49
C ILE A 85 3.14 7.20 0.45
N PRO A 86 1.95 7.76 0.19
CA PRO A 86 1.07 7.23 -0.83
C PRO A 86 1.73 7.31 -2.21
N ILE A 87 1.36 6.36 -3.08
CA ILE A 87 1.82 6.36 -4.47
C ILE A 87 1.29 7.64 -5.14
N SER A 88 2.21 8.51 -5.57
CA SER A 88 1.88 9.86 -6.03
C SER A 88 1.15 9.83 -7.37
N ILE A 89 -0.15 10.15 -7.36
CA ILE A 89 -0.86 10.54 -8.58
C ILE A 89 -0.73 12.06 -8.73
N PRO A 90 -0.20 12.57 -9.86
CA PRO A 90 0.26 13.97 -10.00
C PRO A 90 -0.83 15.03 -9.76
N PHE A 91 -2.11 14.71 -9.95
CA PHE A 91 -3.21 15.66 -9.77
C PHE A 91 -3.82 15.66 -8.36
N ILE A 92 -3.74 14.55 -7.62
CA ILE A 92 -4.42 14.38 -6.31
C ILE A 92 -3.48 14.69 -5.14
N THR A 93 -2.17 14.59 -5.37
CA THR A 93 -1.14 14.71 -4.32
C THR A 93 -0.98 16.12 -3.74
N ALA A 94 -1.33 17.19 -4.48
CA ALA A 94 -1.22 18.56 -3.98
C ALA A 94 -2.29 18.87 -2.90
N ILE A 95 -3.54 18.44 -3.15
CA ILE A 95 -4.67 18.63 -2.23
C ILE A 95 -4.50 17.73 -1.01
N GLN A 96 -4.08 16.48 -1.21
CA GLN A 96 -3.79 15.57 -0.10
C GLN A 96 -2.70 16.15 0.82
N ARG A 97 -1.56 16.61 0.29
CA ARG A 97 -0.46 17.15 1.14
C ARG A 97 -0.90 18.26 2.10
N LYS A 98 -1.91 19.06 1.74
CA LYS A 98 -2.43 20.16 2.58
C LYS A 98 -3.31 19.68 3.74
N TRP A 99 -3.95 18.52 3.61
CA TRP A 99 -4.86 17.94 4.60
C TRP A 99 -4.25 16.79 5.41
N GLN A 100 -3.07 16.31 5.02
CA GLN A 100 -2.45 15.15 5.65
C GLN A 100 -1.72 15.52 6.94
N SER A 101 -2.14 14.88 8.03
CA SER A 101 -1.47 14.94 9.32
C SER A 101 -0.12 14.19 9.29
N LYS A 102 0.81 14.60 10.16
CA LYS A 102 2.11 13.95 10.36
C LYS A 102 1.97 12.66 11.18
N GLY A 103 1.16 11.71 10.70
CA GLY A 103 1.03 10.40 11.33
C GLY A 103 2.27 9.54 11.08
N LEU A 104 2.79 8.93 12.15
CA LEU A 104 3.89 7.97 12.11
C LEU A 104 3.32 6.58 12.40
N LEU A 105 3.64 5.60 11.55
CA LEU A 105 3.28 4.21 11.77
C LEU A 105 4.41 3.49 12.49
N LEU A 106 4.07 2.79 13.57
CA LEU A 106 5.02 1.92 14.25
C LEU A 106 5.06 0.57 13.52
N VAL A 107 6.22 0.27 12.92
CA VAL A 107 6.47 -0.95 12.14
C VAL A 107 7.43 -1.85 12.90
N ARG A 108 7.01 -3.08 13.18
CA ARG A 108 7.81 -4.14 13.80
C ARG A 108 8.26 -5.14 12.74
N LEU A 109 9.48 -5.62 12.85
CA LEU A 109 9.99 -6.67 11.97
C LEU A 109 9.28 -7.98 12.31
N ALA A 110 8.49 -8.48 11.36
CA ALA A 110 7.78 -9.74 11.53
C ALA A 110 8.74 -10.94 11.57
N GLY A 111 8.50 -11.87 12.48
CA GLY A 111 9.21 -13.14 12.57
C GLY A 111 10.67 -13.04 12.99
N VAL A 112 11.08 -11.90 13.54
CA VAL A 112 12.44 -11.67 14.02
C VAL A 112 12.38 -11.05 15.41
N GLU A 113 13.00 -11.70 16.38
CA GLU A 113 13.28 -11.14 17.69
C GLU A 113 14.66 -10.47 17.66
N LEU A 114 14.68 -9.15 17.79
CA LEU A 114 15.89 -8.35 17.72
C LEU A 114 16.69 -8.46 19.01
N ALA A 115 17.99 -8.78 18.89
CA ALA A 115 18.92 -8.63 19.99
C ALA A 115 19.27 -7.14 20.20
N PRO A 116 19.74 -6.74 21.40
CA PRO A 116 20.21 -5.37 21.63
C PRO A 116 21.30 -4.92 20.66
N SER A 117 22.19 -5.84 20.25
CA SER A 117 23.20 -5.60 19.21
C SER A 117 22.57 -5.34 17.82
N GLY A 118 21.48 -6.03 17.49
CA GLY A 118 20.73 -5.82 16.25
C GLY A 118 20.02 -4.47 16.20
N MET A 119 19.58 -3.94 17.33
CA MET A 119 19.02 -2.60 17.42
C MET A 119 20.06 -1.52 17.09
N ALA A 120 21.28 -1.64 17.64
CA ALA A 120 22.37 -0.72 17.34
C ALA A 120 22.77 -0.79 15.86
N TRP A 121 22.82 -1.99 15.29
CA TRP A 121 23.09 -2.19 13.86
C TRP A 121 22.00 -1.55 12.97
N LEU A 122 20.72 -1.73 13.31
CA LEU A 122 19.61 -1.11 12.58
C LEU A 122 19.72 0.43 12.55
N GLN A 123 20.12 1.04 13.67
CA GLN A 123 20.32 2.49 13.76
C GLN A 123 21.50 2.98 12.91
N GLN A 124 22.54 2.16 12.75
CA GLN A 124 23.69 2.48 11.91
C GLN A 124 23.40 2.28 10.42
N GLU A 125 22.68 1.21 10.08
CA GLU A 125 22.39 0.84 8.69
C GLU A 125 21.29 1.72 8.08
N LEU A 126 20.29 2.10 8.87
CA LEU A 126 19.16 2.87 8.40
C LEU A 126 19.39 4.37 8.55
N LYS A 127 19.42 5.08 7.42
CA LYS A 127 19.50 6.54 7.45
C LYS A 127 18.13 7.13 7.79
N PRO A 128 18.07 8.17 8.63
CA PRO A 128 16.84 8.91 8.84
C PRO A 128 16.39 9.47 7.49
N HIS A 129 15.08 9.46 7.24
CA HIS A 129 14.46 9.90 5.98
C HIS A 129 14.69 8.99 4.76
N GLN A 130 15.25 7.78 4.95
CA GLN A 130 15.40 6.80 3.88
C GLN A 130 14.05 6.24 3.41
N MET A 131 13.92 6.06 2.11
CA MET A 131 12.76 5.42 1.50
C MET A 131 12.84 3.90 1.66
N ILE A 132 11.80 3.32 2.22
CA ILE A 132 11.69 1.88 2.49
C ILE A 132 10.38 1.36 1.92
N TRP A 133 10.37 0.08 1.55
CA TRP A 133 9.16 -0.65 1.24
C TRP A 133 8.86 -1.57 2.42
N PHE A 134 7.64 -1.56 2.91
CA PHE A 134 7.22 -2.46 3.97
C PHE A 134 6.01 -3.26 3.50
N GLN A 135 6.11 -4.58 3.57
CA GLN A 135 5.03 -5.50 3.25
C GLN A 135 4.25 -5.78 4.52
N LEU A 136 2.97 -5.44 4.53
CA LEU A 136 2.08 -5.70 5.66
C LEU A 136 1.87 -7.20 5.81
N LEU A 137 2.17 -7.75 7.00
CA LEU A 137 1.91 -9.14 7.33
C LEU A 137 0.86 -9.27 8.42
N GLY A 138 0.87 -8.37 9.41
CA GLY A 138 -0.05 -8.38 10.53
C GLY A 138 -0.29 -7.00 11.10
N ARG A 139 -1.35 -6.89 11.90
CA ARG A 139 -1.63 -5.71 12.71
C ARG A 139 -1.86 -6.14 14.16
N GLU A 140 -1.08 -5.56 15.07
CA GLU A 140 -1.18 -5.74 16.52
C GLU A 140 -1.47 -4.35 17.13
N ASP A 141 -2.77 -4.01 17.24
CA ASP A 141 -3.31 -2.73 17.71
C ASP A 141 -2.69 -1.47 17.05
N LEU A 142 -1.63 -0.94 17.66
CA LEU A 142 -0.92 0.27 17.24
C LEU A 142 0.35 -0.02 16.43
N ALA A 143 0.80 -1.28 16.42
CA ALA A 143 1.99 -1.73 15.72
C ALA A 143 1.62 -2.61 14.52
N LEU A 144 2.39 -2.45 13.44
CA LEU A 144 2.25 -3.27 12.24
C LEU A 144 3.40 -4.27 12.18
N GLU A 145 3.07 -5.55 12.05
CA GLU A 145 4.08 -6.57 11.74
C GLU A 145 4.33 -6.57 10.24
N CYS A 146 5.57 -6.28 9.83
CA CYS A 146 5.91 -6.13 8.42
C CYS A 146 7.25 -6.80 8.07
N LEU A 147 7.40 -7.14 6.78
CA LEU A 147 8.71 -7.35 6.17
C LEU A 147 9.20 -6.02 5.62
N VAL A 148 10.39 -5.60 6.04
CA VAL A 148 10.97 -4.34 5.57
C VAL A 148 12.01 -4.61 4.50
N LEU A 149 11.82 -4.01 3.33
CA LEU A 149 12.75 -4.04 2.22
C LEU A 149 13.35 -2.65 2.05
N VAL A 150 14.68 -2.59 2.12
CA VAL A 150 15.44 -1.35 1.89
C VAL A 150 16.23 -1.46 0.61
N ASN A 151 16.34 -0.35 -0.10
CA ASN A 151 17.18 -0.28 -1.28
C ASN A 151 18.59 0.17 -0.88
N LYS A 152 19.60 -0.67 -1.15
CA LYS A 152 21.02 -0.38 -0.87
C LYS A 152 21.78 0.18 -2.08
N GLY A 153 21.16 0.31 -3.25
CA GLY A 153 21.85 0.80 -4.46
C GLY A 153 20.93 1.09 -5.64
N ARG A 154 21.47 1.14 -6.86
CA ARG A 154 20.66 1.44 -8.06
C ARG A 154 19.57 0.39 -8.33
N PHE A 155 19.78 -0.88 -7.97
CA PHE A 155 18.82 -1.97 -8.23
C PHE A 155 18.76 -3.10 -7.17
N LEU A 156 19.53 -3.02 -6.08
CA LEU A 156 19.57 -4.07 -5.05
C LEU A 156 18.66 -3.73 -3.88
N SER A 157 17.51 -4.42 -3.82
CA SER A 157 16.66 -4.44 -2.62
C SER A 157 17.10 -5.57 -1.71
N MET A 158 17.28 -5.26 -0.43
CA MET A 158 17.57 -6.24 0.61
C MET A 158 16.42 -6.28 1.61
N CYS A 159 16.08 -7.49 2.07
CA CYS A 159 15.12 -7.69 3.15
C CYS A 159 15.84 -7.54 4.49
N LEU A 160 15.48 -6.54 5.30
CA LEU A 160 16.10 -6.32 6.61
C LEU A 160 15.91 -7.52 7.53
N ASN A 161 14.73 -8.15 7.51
CA ASN A 161 14.43 -9.30 8.35
C ASN A 161 15.40 -10.46 8.08
N GLU A 162 15.74 -10.72 6.81
CA GLU A 162 16.69 -11.79 6.45
C GLU A 162 18.13 -11.40 6.80
N GLU A 163 18.50 -10.14 6.58
CA GLU A 163 19.88 -9.70 6.86
C GLU A 163 20.20 -9.73 8.35
N ILE A 164 19.26 -9.34 9.21
CA ILE A 164 19.44 -9.41 10.67
C ILE A 164 19.71 -10.84 11.13
N LEU A 165 18.95 -11.81 10.61
CA LEU A 165 19.16 -13.22 10.93
C LEU A 165 20.48 -13.73 10.35
N ARG A 166 20.84 -13.30 9.14
CA ARG A 166 22.09 -13.69 8.48
C ARG A 166 23.33 -13.17 9.22
N GLN A 167 23.24 -12.03 9.89
CA GLN A 167 24.30 -11.46 10.72
C GLN A 167 24.26 -11.95 12.18
N GLY A 168 23.28 -12.80 12.55
CA GLY A 168 23.12 -13.26 13.93
C GLY A 168 22.67 -12.16 14.91
N LEU A 169 22.10 -11.08 14.37
CA LEU A 169 21.65 -9.91 15.12
C LEU A 169 20.24 -10.07 15.70
N GLY A 170 19.63 -11.24 15.49
CA GLY A 170 18.32 -11.61 16.00
C GLY A 170 18.06 -13.10 15.86
N ARG A 171 16.94 -13.56 16.43
CA ARG A 171 16.46 -14.95 16.34
C ARG A 171 15.15 -15.00 15.57
N THR A 172 14.86 -16.15 14.95
CA THR A 172 13.56 -16.31 14.28
C THR A 172 12.46 -16.41 15.34
N ALA A 173 11.43 -15.58 15.19
CA ALA A 173 10.26 -15.55 16.06
C ALA A 173 9.00 -15.98 15.31
N HIS A 174 7.93 -16.23 16.07
CA HIS A 174 6.60 -16.49 15.50
C HIS A 174 6.06 -15.22 14.84
N ILE A 175 5.45 -15.37 13.65
CA ILE A 175 4.77 -14.27 12.95
C ILE A 175 3.30 -14.34 13.37
N LYS A 176 2.88 -13.48 14.30
CA LYS A 176 1.49 -13.47 14.80
C LYS A 176 0.50 -12.95 13.77
N GLY A 177 0.98 -12.14 12.82
CA GLY A 177 0.19 -11.47 11.82
C GLY A 177 -0.41 -12.32 10.69
N LEU A 178 0.23 -13.44 10.34
CA LEU A 178 -0.20 -14.23 9.19
C LEU A 178 -1.08 -15.40 9.61
N HIS A 179 -2.14 -15.65 8.83
CA HIS A 179 -2.87 -16.91 8.87
C HIS A 179 -1.91 -18.08 8.60
N HIS A 180 -1.83 -19.01 9.56
CA HIS A 180 -0.92 -20.17 9.54
C HIS A 180 -1.09 -21.10 8.33
N ASP A 181 -2.25 -21.05 7.67
CA ASP A 181 -2.58 -21.91 6.53
C ASP A 181 -2.15 -21.33 5.17
N SER A 182 -1.61 -20.09 5.15
CA SER A 182 -1.17 -19.48 3.91
C SER A 182 0.16 -20.08 3.44
N ARG A 183 0.23 -20.50 2.17
CA ARG A 183 1.50 -20.92 1.52
C ARG A 183 2.60 -19.85 1.64
N LEU A 184 2.20 -18.58 1.71
CA LEU A 184 3.14 -17.47 1.90
C LEU A 184 3.79 -17.48 3.28
N TYR A 185 3.05 -17.83 4.34
CA TYR A 185 3.57 -17.98 5.70
C TYR A 185 4.72 -18.98 5.70
N TRP A 186 4.47 -20.20 5.22
CA TRP A 186 5.46 -21.26 5.20
C TRP A 186 6.68 -20.91 4.34
N LYS A 187 6.48 -20.26 3.20
CA LYS A 187 7.59 -19.82 2.34
C LYS A 187 8.47 -18.77 3.03
N LEU A 188 7.86 -17.79 3.71
CA LEU A 188 8.57 -16.75 4.43
C LEU A 188 9.28 -17.31 5.66
N HIS A 189 8.58 -18.10 6.47
CA HIS A 189 9.12 -18.71 7.67
C HIS A 189 10.31 -19.62 7.34
N LYS A 190 10.21 -20.45 6.29
CA LYS A 190 11.32 -21.30 5.84
C LYS A 190 12.54 -20.49 5.36
N ARG A 191 12.33 -19.31 4.77
CA ARG A 191 13.43 -18.40 4.36
C ARG A 191 14.13 -17.80 5.57
N LEU A 192 13.38 -17.35 6.58
CA LEU A 192 13.93 -16.80 7.83
C LEU A 192 14.74 -17.87 8.58
N LEU A 193 14.17 -19.06 8.78
CA LEU A 193 14.88 -20.18 9.41
C LEU A 193 16.15 -20.57 8.65
N ARG A 194 16.12 -20.55 7.31
CA ARG A 194 17.32 -20.80 6.51
C ARG A 194 18.39 -19.74 6.72
N ALA A 195 18.00 -18.46 6.85
CA ALA A 195 18.94 -17.38 7.10
C ALA A 195 19.60 -17.52 8.49
N GLU A 196 18.82 -17.87 9.51
CA GLU A 196 19.33 -18.16 10.86
C GLU A 196 20.25 -19.38 10.87
N PHE A 197 19.86 -20.48 10.19
CA PHE A 197 20.70 -21.68 10.10
C PHE A 197 22.03 -21.40 9.42
N LEU A 198 22.04 -20.62 8.34
CA LEU A 198 23.27 -20.24 7.63
C LEU A 198 24.23 -19.42 8.49
N TYR A 199 23.71 -18.62 9.42
CA TYR A 199 24.54 -17.94 10.42
C TYR A 199 25.12 -18.95 11.42
N THR A 200 24.28 -19.80 12.02
CA THR A 200 24.72 -20.81 13.00
C THR A 200 25.78 -21.73 12.43
N SER A 201 25.63 -22.20 11.19
CA SER A 201 26.63 -23.05 10.52
C SER A 201 27.94 -22.34 10.15
N ARG A 202 28.02 -21.01 10.24
CA ARG A 202 29.28 -20.26 10.08
C ARG A 202 30.06 -20.10 11.39
N CYS A 203 29.38 -20.27 12.52
CA CYS A 203 29.96 -20.12 13.85
C CYS A 203 30.42 -21.46 14.47
N VAL A 204 29.97 -22.58 13.91
CA VAL A 204 30.39 -23.96 14.26
C VAL A 204 31.47 -24.41 13.29
#